data_AF-A0A228HTC6-F1
#
_entry.id   AF-A0A228HTC6-F1
#
_cell.length_a   1.000
_cell.length_b   1.000
_cell.length_c   1.000
_cell.angle_alpha   90.00
_cell.angle_beta   90.00
_cell.angle_gamma   90.00
#
_symmetry.space_group_name_H-M   'P 1'
#
loop_
_entity.id
_entity.type
_entity.pdbx_description
1 polymer ?
#
loop_
_entity_poly.entity_id
_entity_poly.type
_entity_poly.pdbx_seq_one_letter_code
_entity_poly.pdbx_strand_id
1 'polypeptide(L)'
;MRRLQAFKFELMPNGEQQRDMRRFAGSCRFVYNKALALQKENYEAGGKFIGYVAMAKHLTEWRNGGETPWLKDAPVHPLQHALKDMERAYKNFFAKRAAFPKFKKRGQRDSFRYPDPKQFKLDQPNGRIFLPKLGWMRLRLSRPVLGELRNATVSFNAGKWCVSIQTEREVEQPVPHATSVIGIDVG
;
A
#
# COMPACT_ATOMS: atom_id res chain seq x y z
N MET A 1 23.83 4.18 -10.32
CA MET A 1 22.56 4.93 -10.09
C MET A 1 21.69 4.20 -9.07
N ARG A 2 21.01 4.95 -8.19
CA ARG A 2 20.07 4.40 -7.21
C ARG A 2 18.77 3.99 -7.91
N ARG A 3 18.41 2.71 -7.85
CA ARG A 3 17.24 2.15 -8.54
C ARG A 3 16.22 1.65 -7.52
N LEU A 4 15.00 2.15 -7.62
CA LEU A 4 13.83 1.56 -6.98
C LEU A 4 13.23 0.50 -7.90
N GLN A 5 13.03 -0.71 -7.37
CA GLN A 5 12.48 -1.83 -8.13
C GLN A 5 11.37 -2.50 -7.33
N ALA A 6 10.29 -2.91 -7.99
CA ALA A 6 9.23 -3.68 -7.37
C ALA A 6 9.26 -5.13 -7.87
N PHE A 7 9.27 -6.08 -6.94
CA PHE A 7 9.15 -7.52 -7.21
C PHE A 7 7.76 -7.99 -6.82
N LYS A 8 7.00 -8.52 -7.79
CA LYS A 8 5.62 -8.95 -7.57
C LYS A 8 5.52 -10.47 -7.62
N PHE A 9 4.92 -11.06 -6.58
CA PHE A 9 4.71 -12.50 -6.45
C PHE A 9 3.28 -12.83 -6.03
N GLU A 10 2.77 -13.97 -6.49
CA GLU A 10 1.52 -14.54 -6.00
C GLU A 10 1.73 -15.05 -4.56
N LEU A 11 0.77 -14.74 -3.68
CA LEU A 11 0.71 -15.27 -2.32
C LEU A 11 -0.10 -16.57 -2.33
N MET A 12 0.29 -17.51 -1.46
CA MET A 12 -0.44 -18.75 -1.22
C MET A 12 -1.05 -18.77 0.19
N PRO A 13 -2.07 -17.94 0.47
CA PRO A 13 -2.72 -17.86 1.78
C PRO A 13 -3.68 -19.03 2.01
N ASN A 14 -3.75 -19.50 3.24
CA ASN A 14 -4.82 -20.39 3.69
C ASN A 14 -6.17 -19.65 3.80
N GLY A 15 -7.26 -20.38 4.09
CA GLY A 15 -8.61 -19.80 4.14
C GLY A 15 -8.79 -18.69 5.17
N GLU A 16 -8.12 -18.78 6.32
CA GLU A 16 -8.15 -17.76 7.36
C GLU A 16 -7.41 -16.49 6.92
N GLN A 17 -6.18 -16.64 6.44
CA GLN A 17 -5.37 -15.55 5.89
C GLN A 17 -6.12 -14.83 4.76
N GLN A 18 -6.82 -15.54 3.88
CA GLN A 18 -7.63 -14.90 2.84
C GLN A 18 -8.76 -14.04 3.40
N ARG A 19 -9.45 -14.50 4.45
CA ARG A 19 -10.51 -13.72 5.11
C ARG A 19 -9.93 -12.47 5.77
N ASP A 20 -8.80 -12.60 6.44
CA ASP A 20 -8.16 -11.47 7.13
C ASP A 20 -7.56 -10.47 6.16
N MET A 21 -6.96 -10.91 5.05
CA MET A 21 -6.49 -10.01 3.98
C MET A 21 -7.65 -9.20 3.38
N ARG A 22 -8.83 -9.81 3.20
CA ARG A 22 -10.05 -9.11 2.78
C ARG A 22 -10.50 -8.09 3.83
N ARG A 23 -10.48 -8.47 5.11
CA ARG A 23 -10.78 -7.56 6.23
C ARG A 23 -9.81 -6.38 6.25
N PHE A 24 -8.50 -6.61 6.12
CA PHE A 24 -7.48 -5.57 6.20
C PHE A 24 -7.60 -4.57 5.04
N ALA A 25 -7.81 -5.06 3.81
CA ALA A 25 -8.10 -4.20 2.67
C ALA A 25 -9.40 -3.40 2.88
N GLY A 26 -10.43 -4.05 3.43
CA GLY A 26 -11.68 -3.40 3.84
C GLY A 26 -11.49 -2.30 4.89
N SER A 27 -10.69 -2.54 5.92
CA SER A 27 -10.36 -1.55 6.96
C SER A 27 -9.57 -0.38 6.39
N CYS A 28 -8.61 -0.62 5.51
CA CYS A 28 -7.87 0.45 4.83
C CYS A 28 -8.80 1.29 3.93
N ARG A 29 -9.73 0.64 3.22
CA ARG A 29 -10.76 1.33 2.42
C ARG A 29 -11.67 2.18 3.30
N PHE A 30 -12.15 1.64 4.41
CA PHE A 30 -13.00 2.35 5.36
C PHE A 30 -12.28 3.58 5.94
N VAL A 31 -11.06 3.41 6.45
CA VAL A 31 -10.26 4.51 7.02
C VAL A 31 -10.03 5.62 6.00
N TYR A 32 -9.67 5.27 4.76
CA TYR A 32 -9.55 6.25 3.67
C TYR A 32 -10.86 7.00 3.43
N ASN A 33 -11.99 6.29 3.35
CA ASN A 33 -13.29 6.89 3.07
C ASN A 33 -13.79 7.75 4.24
N LYS A 34 -13.65 7.29 5.49
CA LYS A 34 -14.04 8.05 6.69
C LYS A 34 -13.21 9.33 6.82
N ALA A 35 -11.91 9.26 6.53
CA ALA A 35 -11.05 10.44 6.49
C ALA A 35 -11.43 11.41 5.35
N LEU A 36 -11.79 10.90 4.17
CA LEU A 36 -12.26 11.74 3.06
C LEU A 36 -13.61 12.40 3.37
N ALA A 37 -14.52 11.71 4.04
CA ALA A 37 -15.81 12.27 4.47
C ALA A 37 -15.60 13.40 5.49
N LEU A 38 -14.83 13.14 6.55
CA LEU A 38 -14.48 14.16 7.54
C LEU A 38 -13.81 15.39 6.91
N GLN A 39 -12.93 15.17 5.94
CA GLN A 39 -12.27 16.26 5.22
C GLN A 39 -13.25 17.14 4.42
N LYS A 40 -14.29 16.53 3.84
CA LYS A 40 -15.34 17.23 3.11
C LYS A 40 -16.22 18.03 4.05
N GLU A 41 -16.70 17.42 5.13
CA GLU A 41 -17.50 18.08 6.17
C GLU A 41 -16.76 19.27 6.75
N ASN A 42 -15.47 19.10 7.08
CA ASN A 42 -14.63 20.19 7.57
C ASN A 42 -14.46 21.33 6.55
N TYR A 43 -14.36 21.01 5.25
CA TYR A 43 -14.29 22.03 4.20
C TYR A 43 -15.62 22.78 4.04
N GLU A 44 -16.75 22.07 4.07
CA GLU A 44 -18.09 22.67 4.01
C GLU A 44 -18.35 23.59 5.21
N ALA A 45 -17.79 23.27 6.38
CA ALA A 45 -17.81 24.11 7.57
C ALA A 45 -16.81 25.30 7.52
N GLY A 46 -16.09 25.51 6.41
CA GLY A 46 -15.10 26.59 6.27
C GLY A 46 -13.75 26.33 6.96
N GLY A 47 -13.50 25.09 7.38
CA GLY A 47 -12.28 24.66 8.06
C GLY A 47 -11.07 24.54 7.13
N LYS A 48 -9.88 24.63 7.72
CA LYS A 48 -8.60 24.41 7.01
C LYS A 48 -8.34 22.92 6.78
N PHE A 49 -7.49 22.60 5.81
CA PHE A 49 -7.15 21.22 5.48
C PHE A 49 -6.56 20.45 6.68
N ILE A 50 -7.19 19.33 7.06
CA ILE A 50 -6.70 18.43 8.12
C ILE A 50 -5.57 17.54 7.59
N GLY A 51 -4.34 17.82 8.03
CA GLY A 51 -3.16 17.03 7.68
C GLY A 51 -3.10 15.65 8.38
N TYR A 52 -2.17 14.80 7.94
CA TYR A 52 -1.97 13.44 8.45
C TYR A 52 -1.86 13.36 9.99
N VAL A 53 -1.14 14.28 10.62
CA VAL A 53 -0.91 14.24 12.08
C VAL A 53 -2.23 14.34 12.86
N ALA A 54 -3.11 15.27 12.48
CA ALA A 54 -4.43 15.40 13.07
C ALA A 54 -5.33 14.20 12.71
N MET A 55 -5.29 13.76 11.45
CA MET A 55 -6.06 12.61 10.99
C MET A 55 -5.65 11.29 11.69
N ALA A 56 -4.38 11.15 12.10
CA ALA A 56 -3.89 10.01 12.85
C ALA A 56 -4.45 9.97 14.29
N LYS A 57 -4.78 11.13 14.88
CA LYS A 57 -5.50 11.19 16.16
C LYS A 57 -6.91 10.63 16.01
N HIS A 58 -7.64 11.06 14.98
CA HIS A 58 -8.95 10.49 14.66
C HIS A 58 -8.90 8.99 14.39
N LEU A 59 -7.87 8.48 13.72
CA LEU A 59 -7.72 7.02 13.56
C LEU A 59 -7.56 6.31 14.91
N THR A 60 -6.89 6.92 15.87
CA THR A 60 -6.76 6.36 17.22
C THR A 60 -8.12 6.31 17.92
N GLU A 61 -8.91 7.38 17.80
CA GLU A 61 -10.29 7.43 18.29
C GLU A 61 -11.17 6.37 17.62
N TRP A 62 -11.17 6.29 16.28
CA TRP A 62 -11.97 5.30 15.54
C TRP A 62 -11.58 3.87 15.91
N ARG A 63 -10.29 3.59 16.11
CA ARG A 63 -9.85 2.25 16.55
C ARG A 63 -10.33 1.92 17.96
N ASN A 64 -10.52 2.90 18.83
CA ASN A 64 -10.90 2.70 20.23
C ASN A 64 -12.39 2.97 20.52
N GLY A 65 -13.13 3.54 19.57
CA GLY A 65 -14.55 3.83 19.70
C GLY A 65 -15.44 2.59 19.54
N GLY A 66 -16.65 2.67 20.10
CA GLY A 66 -17.63 1.58 20.08
C GLY A 66 -18.21 1.25 18.70
N GLU A 67 -18.18 2.19 17.76
CA GLU A 67 -18.71 1.98 16.40
C GLU A 67 -17.78 1.14 15.50
N THR A 68 -16.47 1.27 15.69
CA THR A 68 -15.47 0.66 14.79
C THR A 68 -14.39 -0.16 15.51
N PRO A 69 -14.74 -1.01 16.49
CA PRO A 69 -13.76 -1.79 17.25
C PRO A 69 -12.98 -2.78 16.36
N TRP A 70 -13.60 -3.28 15.29
CA TRP A 70 -13.02 -4.18 14.29
C TRP A 70 -11.82 -3.58 13.52
N LEU A 71 -11.59 -2.25 13.60
CA LEU A 71 -10.34 -1.65 13.09
C LEU A 71 -9.11 -2.10 13.90
N LYS A 72 -9.29 -2.60 15.13
CA LYS A 72 -8.21 -3.19 15.91
C LYS A 72 -7.75 -4.53 15.35
N ASP A 73 -8.51 -5.18 14.49
CA ASP A 73 -8.13 -6.45 13.87
C ASP A 73 -7.11 -6.25 12.74
N ALA A 74 -7.16 -5.12 12.05
CA ALA A 74 -6.15 -4.78 11.04
C ALA A 74 -4.84 -4.27 11.67
N PRO A 75 -3.68 -4.45 11.02
CA PRO A 75 -2.42 -3.86 11.48
C PRO A 75 -2.48 -2.33 11.37
N VAL A 76 -1.96 -1.62 12.37
CA VAL A 76 -2.10 -0.15 12.45
C VAL A 76 -1.38 0.60 11.33
N HIS A 77 -0.21 0.10 10.89
CA HIS A 77 0.61 0.77 9.88
C HIS A 77 -0.08 0.84 8.49
N PRO A 78 -0.71 -0.22 7.97
CA PRO A 78 -1.61 -0.13 6.83
C PRO A 78 -2.73 0.90 6.96
N LEU A 79 -3.37 1.02 8.13
CA LEU A 79 -4.43 2.00 8.36
C LEU A 79 -3.89 3.43 8.33
N GLN A 80 -2.74 3.68 8.97
CA GLN A 80 -2.03 4.95 8.90
C GLN A 80 -1.61 5.28 7.45
N HIS A 81 -1.14 4.28 6.70
CA HIS A 81 -0.78 4.47 5.30
C HIS A 81 -2.00 4.80 4.43
N ALA A 82 -3.19 4.27 4.75
CA ALA A 82 -4.43 4.67 4.08
C ALA A 82 -4.75 6.17 4.28
N LEU A 83 -4.45 6.75 5.45
CA LEU A 83 -4.55 8.20 5.66
C LEU A 83 -3.52 8.97 4.83
N LYS A 84 -2.27 8.48 4.75
CA LYS A 84 -1.24 9.10 3.90
C LYS A 84 -1.62 9.07 2.42
N ASP A 85 -2.26 7.99 1.96
CA ASP A 85 -2.78 7.90 0.60
C ASP A 85 -3.90 8.92 0.35
N MET A 86 -4.77 9.17 1.33
CA MET A 86 -5.82 10.21 1.27
C MET A 86 -5.19 11.60 1.19
N GLU A 87 -4.24 11.92 2.07
CA GLU A 87 -3.52 13.19 2.06
C GLU A 87 -2.79 13.41 0.73
N ARG A 88 -2.11 12.37 0.21
CA ARG A 88 -1.45 12.44 -1.10
C ARG A 88 -2.44 12.69 -2.23
N ALA A 89 -3.64 12.12 -2.18
CA ALA A 89 -4.68 12.37 -3.19
C ALA A 89 -5.08 13.85 -3.20
N TYR A 90 -5.26 14.47 -2.04
CA TYR A 90 -5.49 15.92 -1.94
C TYR A 90 -4.30 16.75 -2.40
N LYS A 91 -3.08 16.40 -1.99
CA LYS A 91 -1.86 17.09 -2.47
C LYS A 91 -1.77 17.09 -3.99
N ASN A 92 -2.06 15.95 -4.64
CA ASN A 92 -2.08 15.84 -6.09
C ASN A 92 -3.20 16.68 -6.72
N PHE A 93 -4.38 16.74 -6.09
CA PHE A 93 -5.48 17.59 -6.52
C PHE A 93 -5.12 19.08 -6.45
N PHE A 94 -4.58 19.55 -5.32
CA PHE A 94 -4.14 20.94 -5.17
C PHE A 94 -2.99 21.30 -6.13
N ALA A 95 -2.11 20.36 -6.43
CA ALA A 95 -1.05 20.52 -7.42
C ALA A 95 -1.55 20.39 -8.89
N LYS A 96 -2.86 20.25 -9.12
CA LYS A 96 -3.48 20.06 -10.44
C LYS A 96 -2.94 18.85 -11.22
N ARG A 97 -2.41 17.84 -10.53
CA ARG A 97 -1.89 16.58 -11.12
C ARG A 97 -2.92 15.46 -11.16
N ALA A 98 -4.03 15.61 -10.44
CA ALA A 98 -5.12 14.65 -10.39
C ALA A 98 -6.46 15.36 -10.16
N ALA A 99 -7.55 14.71 -10.55
CA ALA A 99 -8.89 15.15 -10.19
C ALA A 99 -9.15 14.98 -8.68
N PHE A 100 -10.25 15.56 -8.20
CA PHE A 100 -10.64 15.50 -6.80
C PHE A 100 -10.71 14.05 -6.28
N PRO A 101 -10.23 13.77 -5.04
CA PRO A 101 -10.23 12.42 -4.48
C PRO A 101 -11.64 11.81 -4.40
N LYS A 102 -11.79 10.58 -4.89
CA LYS A 102 -13.06 9.84 -4.85
C LYS A 102 -13.06 8.82 -3.73
N PHE A 103 -14.24 8.50 -3.21
CA PHE A 103 -14.43 7.38 -2.30
C PHE A 103 -14.02 6.07 -2.98
N LYS A 104 -13.30 5.22 -2.24
CA LYS A 104 -12.88 3.89 -2.69
C LYS A 104 -14.06 2.91 -2.61
N LYS A 105 -14.22 2.07 -3.63
CA LYS A 105 -15.25 1.04 -3.74
C LYS A 105 -14.69 -0.34 -3.38
N ARG A 106 -15.54 -1.22 -2.84
CA ARG A 106 -15.19 -2.63 -2.58
C ARG A 106 -14.96 -3.37 -3.90
N GLY A 107 -14.00 -4.29 -3.94
CA GLY A 107 -13.67 -5.05 -5.14
C GLY A 107 -12.84 -4.27 -6.17
N GLN A 108 -12.61 -2.97 -5.94
CA GLN A 108 -11.77 -2.14 -6.79
C GLN A 108 -10.48 -1.79 -6.04
N ARG A 109 -9.35 -2.31 -6.53
CA ARG A 109 -8.02 -2.02 -5.98
C ARG A 109 -7.89 -2.37 -4.49
N ASP A 110 -8.51 -3.46 -4.05
CA ASP A 110 -8.41 -3.95 -2.68
C ASP A 110 -6.94 -4.27 -2.37
N SER A 111 -6.36 -3.47 -1.47
CA SER A 111 -4.94 -3.49 -1.16
C SER A 111 -4.63 -2.88 0.20
N PHE A 112 -3.49 -3.26 0.76
CA PHE A 112 -2.95 -2.70 1.99
C PHE A 112 -1.42 -2.76 1.94
N ARG A 113 -0.76 -1.78 2.57
CA ARG A 113 0.70 -1.61 2.50
C ARG A 113 1.32 -1.60 3.88
N TYR A 114 2.43 -2.31 4.03
CA TYR A 114 3.40 -2.15 5.11
C TYR A 114 4.50 -1.20 4.63
N PRO A 115 4.48 0.08 5.05
CA PRO A 115 5.35 1.12 4.47
C PRO A 115 6.82 1.06 4.91
N ASP A 116 7.18 0.23 5.88
CA ASP A 116 8.53 0.15 6.45
C ASP A 116 9.04 -1.30 6.44
N PRO A 117 10.31 -1.55 6.08
CA PRO A 117 10.88 -2.90 6.07
C PRO A 117 10.87 -3.59 7.43
N LYS A 118 10.88 -2.86 8.55
CA LYS A 118 10.82 -3.45 9.91
C LYS A 118 9.47 -4.11 10.20
N GLN A 119 8.44 -3.81 9.40
CA GLN A 119 7.09 -4.31 9.62
C GLN A 119 6.80 -5.65 8.93
N PHE A 120 7.70 -6.17 8.11
CA PHE A 120 7.55 -7.48 7.47
C PHE A 120 8.91 -8.19 7.38
N LYS A 121 8.90 -9.50 7.16
CA LYS A 121 10.13 -10.26 6.96
C LYS A 121 10.01 -11.08 5.70
N LEU A 122 11.03 -11.03 4.84
CA LEU A 122 11.12 -11.88 3.65
C LEU A 122 12.14 -12.98 3.92
N ASP A 123 11.69 -14.23 3.85
CA ASP A 123 12.54 -15.42 3.93
C ASP A 123 12.58 -16.04 2.53
N GLN A 124 13.51 -15.53 1.71
CA GLN A 124 13.68 -15.95 0.32
C GLN A 124 14.06 -17.44 0.18
N PRO A 125 15.00 -17.99 0.99
CA PRO A 125 15.36 -19.41 0.90
C PRO A 125 14.17 -20.35 1.06
N ASN A 126 13.24 -20.01 1.96
CA ASN A 126 12.03 -20.80 2.18
C ASN A 126 10.81 -20.31 1.36
N GLY A 127 11.01 -19.32 0.48
CA GLY A 127 9.96 -18.76 -0.38
C GLY A 127 8.75 -18.25 0.40
N ARG A 128 8.93 -17.54 1.51
CA ARG A 128 7.83 -17.07 2.37
C ARG A 128 8.02 -15.64 2.88
N ILE A 129 6.91 -14.99 3.20
CA ILE A 129 6.86 -13.66 3.79
C ILE A 129 6.09 -13.70 5.10
N PHE A 130 6.60 -13.01 6.12
CA PHE A 130 5.89 -12.76 7.36
C PHE A 130 5.23 -11.39 7.30
N LEU A 131 3.92 -11.35 7.55
CA LEU A 131 3.15 -10.12 7.68
C LEU A 131 2.44 -10.09 9.06
N PRO A 132 2.52 -8.98 9.81
CA PRO A 132 1.85 -8.84 11.09
C PRO A 132 0.37 -9.20 11.00
N LYS A 133 -0.09 -10.03 11.96
CA LYS A 133 -1.45 -10.58 12.06
C LYS A 133 -1.88 -11.57 10.97
N LEU A 134 -1.04 -11.83 9.97
CA LEU A 134 -1.26 -12.89 8.97
C LEU A 134 -0.28 -14.06 9.15
N GLY A 135 0.84 -13.82 9.84
CA GLY A 135 1.88 -14.81 10.04
C GLY A 135 2.70 -15.04 8.77
N TRP A 136 3.32 -16.22 8.69
CA TRP A 136 4.08 -16.66 7.53
C TRP A 136 3.17 -17.13 6.40
N MET A 137 3.45 -16.68 5.18
CA MET A 137 2.75 -17.08 3.96
C MET A 137 3.75 -17.44 2.86
N ARG A 138 3.47 -18.51 2.12
CA ARG A 138 4.27 -18.90 0.96
C ARG A 138 4.08 -17.93 -0.19
N LEU A 139 5.15 -17.74 -0.94
CA LEU A 139 5.24 -16.97 -2.18
C LEU A 139 5.50 -17.92 -3.33
N ARG A 140 4.88 -17.65 -4.48
CA ARG A 140 5.33 -18.21 -5.76
C ARG A 140 6.55 -17.41 -6.23
N LEU A 141 7.71 -17.72 -5.67
CA LEU A 141 8.96 -17.03 -5.94
C LEU A 141 9.45 -17.40 -7.35
N SER A 142 9.30 -16.48 -8.31
CA SER A 142 9.72 -16.67 -9.71
C SER A 142 11.10 -16.08 -10.02
N ARG A 143 11.64 -15.27 -9.12
CA ARG A 143 12.95 -14.61 -9.22
C ARG A 143 13.44 -14.17 -7.84
N PRO A 144 14.76 -14.07 -7.61
CA PRO A 144 15.28 -13.52 -6.37
C PRO A 144 14.92 -12.04 -6.22
N VAL A 145 14.66 -11.63 -4.98
CA VAL A 145 14.46 -10.23 -4.60
C VAL A 145 15.81 -9.62 -4.28
N LEU A 146 16.19 -8.63 -5.09
CA LEU A 146 17.50 -7.97 -5.02
C LEU A 146 17.37 -6.57 -4.40
N GLY A 147 18.33 -6.20 -3.55
CA GLY A 147 18.39 -4.91 -2.90
C GLY A 147 17.77 -4.87 -1.51
N GLU A 148 17.88 -3.70 -0.86
CA GLU A 148 17.32 -3.43 0.46
C GLU A 148 15.80 -3.32 0.39
N LEU A 149 15.10 -3.96 1.33
CA LEU A 149 13.65 -3.88 1.42
C LEU A 149 13.21 -2.46 1.80
N ARG A 150 12.13 -1.97 1.18
CA ARG A 150 11.54 -0.65 1.48
C ARG A 150 10.09 -0.74 1.94
N ASN A 151 9.23 -1.43 1.20
CA ASN A 151 7.84 -1.66 1.61
C ASN A 151 7.28 -2.91 0.94
N ALA A 152 6.18 -3.42 1.49
CA ALA A 152 5.42 -4.51 0.91
C ALA A 152 3.97 -4.08 0.74
N THR A 153 3.43 -4.18 -0.48
CA THR A 153 2.02 -3.92 -0.78
C THR A 153 1.33 -5.22 -1.16
N VAL A 154 0.33 -5.60 -0.38
CA VAL A 154 -0.55 -6.73 -0.70
C VAL A 154 -1.74 -6.21 -1.48
N SER A 155 -2.10 -6.89 -2.56
CA SER A 155 -3.21 -6.50 -3.44
C SER A 155 -3.96 -7.71 -3.97
N PHE A 156 -5.26 -7.57 -4.15
CA PHE A 156 -6.12 -8.56 -4.78
C PHE A 156 -6.42 -8.16 -6.22
N ASN A 157 -6.12 -9.04 -7.18
CA ASN A 157 -6.44 -8.85 -8.58
C ASN A 157 -6.73 -10.19 -9.27
N ALA A 158 -7.75 -10.22 -10.13
CA ALA A 158 -8.11 -11.40 -10.93
C ALA A 158 -8.18 -12.71 -10.10
N GLY A 159 -8.85 -12.67 -8.94
CA GLY A 159 -9.03 -13.83 -8.08
C GLY A 159 -7.82 -14.19 -7.20
N LYS A 160 -6.70 -13.49 -7.34
CA LYS A 160 -5.43 -13.84 -6.70
C LYS A 160 -4.91 -12.72 -5.80
N TRP A 161 -4.33 -13.11 -4.68
CA TRP A 161 -3.56 -12.21 -3.84
C TRP A 161 -2.11 -12.18 -4.29
N CYS A 162 -1.56 -10.98 -4.45
CA CYS A 162 -0.15 -10.78 -4.76
C CYS A 162 0.48 -9.82 -3.76
N VAL A 163 1.76 -10.03 -3.45
CA VAL A 163 2.59 -9.04 -2.77
C VAL A 163 3.54 -8.39 -3.78
N SER A 164 3.63 -7.07 -3.73
CA SER A 164 4.62 -6.26 -4.42
C SER A 164 5.61 -5.74 -3.39
N ILE A 165 6.84 -6.24 -3.43
CA ILE A 165 7.94 -5.89 -2.54
C ILE A 165 8.79 -4.85 -3.25
N GLN A 166 8.80 -3.62 -2.74
CA GLN A 166 9.69 -2.58 -3.24
C GLN A 166 11.05 -2.71 -2.58
N THR A 167 12.10 -2.73 -3.40
CA THR A 167 13.48 -2.70 -2.96
C THR A 167 14.22 -1.53 -3.55
N GLU A 168 15.39 -1.29 -2.97
CA GLU A 168 16.34 -0.30 -3.43
C GLU A 168 17.73 -0.89 -3.55
N ARG A 169 18.40 -0.60 -4.65
CA ARG A 169 19.80 -0.99 -4.85
C ARG A 169 20.53 0.01 -5.72
N GLU A 170 21.84 0.05 -5.55
CA GLU A 170 22.72 0.67 -6.53
C GLU A 170 22.91 -0.30 -7.69
N VAL A 171 22.81 0.25 -8.91
CA VAL A 171 23.07 -0.49 -10.15
C VAL A 171 24.03 0.35 -10.97
N GLU A 172 24.99 -0.30 -11.61
CA GLU A 172 25.85 0.36 -12.58
C GLU A 172 25.00 1.04 -13.66
N GLN A 173 25.43 2.22 -14.10
CA GLN A 173 24.77 2.86 -15.23
C GLN A 173 25.06 1.98 -16.45
N PRO A 174 24.03 1.51 -17.18
CA PRO A 174 24.26 0.74 -18.39
C PRO A 174 25.02 1.62 -19.37
N VAL A 175 26.23 1.21 -19.73
CA VAL A 175 26.99 1.87 -20.80
C VAL A 175 26.35 1.44 -22.12
N PRO A 176 25.85 2.36 -22.95
CA PRO A 176 25.31 1.99 -24.25
C PRO A 176 26.46 1.45 -25.11
N HIS A 177 26.41 0.18 -25.49
CA HIS A 177 27.37 -0.41 -26.44
C HIS A 177 27.02 -0.09 -27.90
N ALA A 178 25.96 0.68 -28.15
CA ALA A 178 25.51 1.00 -29.49
C ALA A 178 26.42 2.09 -30.12
N THR A 179 27.06 1.73 -31.23
CA THR A 179 27.81 2.64 -32.10
C THR A 179 26.95 3.33 -33.16
N SER A 180 25.65 3.00 -33.24
CA SER A 180 24.68 3.59 -34.16
C SER A 180 23.42 4.03 -33.42
N VAL A 181 22.70 5.01 -33.99
CA VAL A 181 21.46 5.56 -33.42
C VAL A 181 20.35 4.51 -33.54
N ILE A 182 19.83 4.06 -32.40
CA ILE A 182 18.63 3.20 -32.33
C ILE A 182 17.42 4.10 -32.08
N GLY A 183 16.53 4.21 -33.07
CA GLY A 183 15.22 4.85 -32.91
C GLY A 183 14.24 3.88 -32.25
N ILE A 184 13.60 4.29 -31.16
CA ILE A 184 12.49 3.55 -30.55
C ILE A 184 11.20 4.30 -30.92
N ASP A 185 10.41 3.68 -31.80
CA ASP A 185 9.05 4.14 -32.10
C ASP A 185 8.07 3.53 -31.08
N VAL A 186 7.25 4.39 -30.49
CA VAL A 186 6.20 4.00 -29.54
C VAL A 186 4.86 4.35 -30.19
N GLY A 187 4.35 3.41 -30.99
CA GLY A 187 3.02 3.50 -31.60
C GLY A 187 1.87 3.46 -30.60
#